data_AF-A0A2S7JGZ4-F1
#
_entry.id   AF-A0A2S7JGZ4-F1
#
_cell.length_a   1.000
_cell.length_b   1.000
_cell.length_c   1.000
_cell.angle_alpha   90.00
_cell.angle_beta   90.00
_cell.angle_gamma   90.00
#
_symmetry.space_group_name_H-M   'P 1'
#
loop_
_entity.id
_entity.type
_entity.pdbx_description
1 polymer ?
#
loop_
_entity_poly.entity_id
_entity_poly.type
_entity_poly.pdbx_seq_one_letter_code
_entity_poly.pdbx_strand_id
1 'polypeptide(L)'
;MERLVGDFGRMYRERNDALNEVAHAHHEALFRLSLAADLKDDDTGVHIIRIGFLSEALALLLGESPAKAAMLRKAAPMHDIGKIGIPDSVLKKPGAFDVQERAIMNEHSRMGAEILGRSRIPLFQLAAELALSHHERWDGSGYPSRLAGQAIPLSGRIVAVVDFFDALTMDRVYRPAMSVDVALAMLREQRGNAFDPAIVDTFLENAVELNALRERINASHLSYSDLVSGGV
;
A
#
# COMPACT_ATOMS: atom_id res chain seq x y z
N MET A 1 2.24 -23.26 45.89
CA MET A 1 1.72 -21.99 45.32
C MET A 1 2.66 -21.46 44.23
N GLU A 2 3.98 -21.39 44.49
CA GLU A 2 4.99 -20.95 43.50
C GLU A 2 5.02 -21.76 42.19
N ARG A 3 4.90 -23.09 42.27
CA ARG A 3 4.84 -23.96 41.06
C ARG A 3 3.63 -23.66 40.17
N LEU A 4 2.47 -23.42 40.78
CA LEU A 4 1.23 -23.12 40.06
C LEU A 4 1.30 -21.76 39.35
N VAL A 5 1.91 -20.76 39.98
CA VAL A 5 2.14 -19.44 39.39
C VAL A 5 3.16 -19.51 38.25
N GLY A 6 4.22 -20.32 38.41
CA GLY A 6 5.20 -20.58 37.35
C GLY A 6 4.61 -21.28 36.14
N ASP A 7 3.75 -22.29 36.36
CA ASP A 7 3.04 -23.01 35.30
C ASP A 7 2.04 -22.10 34.57
N PHE A 8 1.31 -21.26 35.28
CA PHE A 8 0.38 -20.28 34.68
C PHE A 8 1.12 -19.21 33.86
N GLY A 9 2.27 -18.73 34.36
CA GLY A 9 3.11 -17.77 33.64
C GLY A 9 3.71 -18.37 32.37
N ARG A 10 4.06 -19.67 32.38
CA ARG A 10 4.50 -20.40 31.19
C ARG A 10 3.36 -20.55 30.18
N MET A 11 2.20 -21.01 30.62
CA MET A 11 1.02 -21.17 29.77
C MET A 11 0.56 -19.83 29.16
N TYR A 12 0.66 -18.73 29.90
CA TYR A 12 0.36 -17.39 29.38
C TYR A 12 1.32 -16.96 28.26
N ARG A 13 2.62 -17.22 28.42
CA ARG A 13 3.61 -16.97 27.36
C ARG A 13 3.37 -17.85 26.15
N GLU A 14 3.24 -19.16 26.33
CA GLU A 14 2.97 -20.11 25.24
C GLU A 14 1.71 -19.74 24.46
N ARG A 15 0.63 -19.35 25.16
CA ARG A 15 -0.60 -18.87 24.51
C ARG A 15 -0.36 -17.59 23.72
N ASN A 16 0.37 -16.62 24.28
CA ASN A 16 0.64 -15.36 23.57
C ASN A 16 1.55 -15.57 22.36
N ASP A 17 2.55 -16.44 22.48
CA ASP A 17 3.45 -16.81 21.39
C ASP A 17 2.65 -17.49 20.27
N ALA A 18 1.77 -18.45 20.61
CA ALA A 18 0.88 -19.08 19.64
C ALA A 18 -0.09 -18.08 18.97
N LEU A 19 -0.63 -17.12 19.71
CA LEU A 19 -1.48 -16.06 19.13
C LEU A 19 -0.69 -15.17 18.18
N ASN A 20 0.57 -14.86 18.49
CA ASN A 20 1.45 -14.10 17.62
C ASN A 20 1.80 -14.89 16.36
N GLU A 21 2.12 -16.18 16.47
CA GLU A 21 2.39 -17.05 15.31
C GLU A 21 1.19 -17.14 14.38
N VAL A 22 -0.02 -17.29 14.93
CA VAL A 22 -1.27 -17.31 14.15
C VAL A 22 -1.47 -15.96 13.44
N ALA A 23 -1.25 -14.84 14.13
CA ALA A 23 -1.34 -13.52 13.52
C ALA A 23 -0.30 -13.32 12.39
N HIS A 24 0.93 -13.79 12.59
CA HIS A 24 1.98 -13.77 11.57
C HIS A 24 1.62 -14.61 10.35
N ALA A 25 1.15 -15.85 10.55
CA ALA A 25 0.74 -16.73 9.45
C ALA A 25 -0.43 -16.15 8.66
N HIS A 26 -1.41 -15.53 9.34
CA HIS A 26 -2.51 -14.84 8.67
C HIS A 26 -2.01 -13.67 7.82
N HIS A 27 -1.17 -12.80 8.38
CA HIS A 27 -0.58 -11.70 7.61
C HIS A 27 0.20 -12.20 6.40
N GLU A 28 1.06 -13.21 6.58
CA GLU A 28 1.86 -13.77 5.49
C GLU A 28 0.99 -14.31 4.35
N ALA A 29 -0.07 -15.06 4.67
CA ALA A 29 -0.98 -15.60 3.67
C ALA A 29 -1.64 -14.48 2.85
N LEU A 30 -2.01 -13.37 3.48
CA LEU A 30 -2.63 -12.23 2.82
C LEU A 30 -1.66 -11.49 1.92
N PHE A 31 -0.44 -11.24 2.41
CA PHE A 31 0.59 -10.62 1.59
C PHE A 31 0.91 -11.48 0.36
N ARG A 32 0.92 -12.82 0.49
CA ARG A 32 1.08 -13.72 -0.66
C ARG A 32 -0.09 -13.61 -1.66
N LEU A 33 -1.31 -13.36 -1.20
CA LEU A 33 -2.45 -13.11 -2.08
C LEU A 33 -2.37 -11.73 -2.75
N SER A 34 -1.94 -10.69 -2.04
CA SER A 34 -1.64 -9.38 -2.63
C SER A 34 -0.55 -9.47 -3.68
N LEU A 35 0.51 -10.22 -3.38
CA LEU A 35 1.56 -10.51 -4.34
C LEU A 35 1.03 -11.26 -5.55
N ALA A 36 0.14 -12.24 -5.38
CA ALA A 36 -0.45 -12.96 -6.51
C ALA A 36 -1.29 -12.03 -7.40
N ALA A 37 -1.96 -11.03 -6.82
CA ALA A 37 -2.67 -10.00 -7.58
C ALA A 37 -1.70 -9.06 -8.31
N ASP A 38 -0.61 -8.65 -7.65
CA ASP A 38 0.45 -7.82 -8.26
C ASP A 38 1.17 -8.56 -9.39
N LEU A 39 1.55 -9.84 -9.19
CA LEU A 39 2.18 -10.69 -10.20
C LEU A 39 1.30 -10.97 -11.43
N LYS A 40 -0.01 -10.77 -11.30
CA LYS A 40 -0.93 -10.86 -12.43
C LYS A 40 -0.79 -9.64 -13.35
N ASP A 41 -0.37 -8.51 -12.81
CA ASP A 41 -0.24 -7.20 -13.45
C ASP A 41 1.23 -6.84 -13.81
N ASP A 42 2.19 -7.18 -12.94
CA ASP A 42 3.62 -6.85 -13.04
C ASP A 42 4.53 -8.04 -12.66
N ASP A 43 5.85 -7.90 -12.81
CA ASP A 43 6.77 -9.06 -12.89
C ASP A 43 7.57 -9.35 -11.60
N THR A 44 7.65 -8.43 -10.62
CA THR A 44 8.67 -8.54 -9.55
C THR A 44 8.19 -8.49 -8.09
N GLY A 45 6.98 -7.99 -7.77
CA GLY A 45 6.48 -7.94 -6.39
C GLY A 45 7.23 -7.01 -5.42
N VAL A 46 8.37 -6.43 -5.82
CA VAL A 46 9.14 -5.50 -4.97
C VAL A 46 8.37 -4.20 -4.74
N HIS A 47 7.52 -3.82 -5.70
CA HIS A 47 6.63 -2.67 -5.62
C HIS A 47 5.83 -2.65 -4.33
N ILE A 48 5.09 -3.73 -4.03
CA ILE A 48 4.23 -3.78 -2.85
C ILE A 48 5.02 -3.63 -1.53
N ILE A 49 6.29 -4.05 -1.50
CA ILE A 49 7.19 -3.86 -0.36
C ILE A 49 7.58 -2.39 -0.20
N ARG A 50 7.95 -1.73 -1.30
CA ARG A 50 8.29 -0.30 -1.29
C ARG A 50 7.10 0.55 -0.88
N ILE A 51 5.91 0.26 -1.41
CA ILE A 51 4.67 0.95 -1.03
C ILE A 51 4.45 0.90 0.48
N GLY A 52 4.62 -0.26 1.11
CA GLY A 52 4.49 -0.39 2.56
C GLY A 52 5.43 0.54 3.33
N PHE A 53 6.74 0.41 3.12
CA PHE A 53 7.74 1.17 3.89
C PHE A 53 7.73 2.67 3.57
N LEU A 54 7.52 3.06 2.31
CA LEU A 54 7.43 4.48 1.94
C LEU A 54 6.17 5.12 2.53
N SER A 55 5.05 4.39 2.60
CA SER A 55 3.83 4.89 3.24
C SER A 55 4.01 5.06 4.76
N GLU A 56 4.73 4.15 5.42
CA GLU A 56 5.10 4.30 6.83
C GLU A 56 5.94 5.55 7.06
N ALA A 57 7.02 5.70 6.28
CA ALA A 57 7.94 6.82 6.41
C ALA A 57 7.21 8.16 6.20
N LEU A 58 6.37 8.25 5.16
CA LEU A 58 5.61 9.47 4.88
C LEU A 58 4.57 9.76 5.97
N ALA A 59 3.88 8.73 6.49
CA ALA A 59 2.95 8.90 7.61
C ALA A 59 3.64 9.44 8.88
N LEU A 60 4.85 8.94 9.19
CA LEU A 60 5.64 9.44 10.32
C LEU A 60 6.05 10.90 10.12
N LEU A 61 6.47 11.29 8.92
CA LEU A 61 6.82 12.67 8.57
C LEU A 61 5.62 13.62 8.69
N LEU A 62 4.41 13.12 8.40
CA LEU A 62 3.16 13.85 8.58
C LEU A 62 2.69 13.92 10.05
N GLY A 63 3.42 13.31 10.98
CA GLY A 63 3.14 13.35 12.41
C GLY A 63 2.18 12.26 12.92
N GLU A 64 1.89 11.24 12.12
CA GLU A 64 1.14 10.08 12.62
C GLU A 64 1.94 9.28 13.66
N SER A 65 1.23 8.61 14.56
CA SER A 65 1.90 7.81 15.59
C SER A 65 2.60 6.59 14.98
N PRO A 66 3.69 6.10 15.60
CA PRO A 66 4.39 4.89 15.12
C PRO A 66 3.46 3.69 14.94
N ALA A 67 2.47 3.53 15.82
CA ALA A 67 1.50 2.44 15.71
C ALA A 67 0.61 2.55 14.46
N LYS A 68 0.16 3.76 14.11
CA LYS A 68 -0.66 3.98 12.90
C LYS A 68 0.17 3.88 11.63
N ALA A 69 1.38 4.45 11.63
CA ALA A 69 2.31 4.33 10.51
C ALA A 69 2.66 2.85 10.21
N ALA A 70 2.94 2.06 11.26
CA ALA A 70 3.19 0.62 11.12
C ALA A 70 1.94 -0.16 10.67
N MET A 71 0.73 0.29 11.02
CA MET A 71 -0.51 -0.29 10.50
C MET A 71 -0.68 0.03 9.01
N LEU A 72 -0.37 1.26 8.59
CA LEU A 72 -0.39 1.67 7.19
C LEU A 72 0.63 0.90 6.35
N ARG A 73 1.84 0.67 6.88
CA ARG A 73 2.86 -0.19 6.24
C ARG A 73 2.32 -1.55 5.85
N LYS A 74 1.55 -2.15 6.76
CA LYS A 74 0.98 -3.47 6.57
C LYS A 74 -0.23 -3.45 5.63
N ALA A 75 -0.99 -2.36 5.61
CA ALA A 75 -2.21 -2.24 4.82
C ALA A 75 -1.96 -1.83 3.37
N ALA A 76 -1.03 -0.90 3.11
CA ALA A 76 -0.78 -0.34 1.79
C ALA A 76 -0.42 -1.36 0.69
N PRO A 77 0.30 -2.46 0.96
CA PRO A 77 0.57 -3.51 -0.03
C PRO A 77 -0.70 -4.19 -0.58
N MET A 78 -1.84 -4.07 0.11
CA MET A 78 -3.13 -4.65 -0.30
C MET A 78 -3.98 -3.74 -1.19
N HIS A 79 -3.55 -2.50 -1.49
CA HIS A 79 -4.38 -1.51 -2.20
C HIS A 79 -4.94 -2.04 -3.53
N ASP A 80 -4.15 -2.85 -4.24
CA ASP A 80 -4.43 -3.38 -5.57
C ASP A 80 -4.95 -4.83 -5.60
N ILE A 81 -5.29 -5.43 -4.44
CA ILE A 81 -5.67 -6.85 -4.38
C ILE A 81 -6.88 -7.20 -5.26
N GLY A 82 -7.74 -6.22 -5.55
CA GLY A 82 -8.88 -6.39 -6.44
C GLY A 82 -8.53 -6.65 -7.90
N LYS A 83 -7.27 -6.42 -8.34
CA LYS A 83 -6.80 -6.76 -9.69
C LYS A 83 -6.96 -8.25 -10.02
N ILE A 84 -7.05 -9.11 -9.00
CA ILE A 84 -7.40 -10.53 -9.18
C ILE A 84 -8.72 -10.73 -9.93
N GLY A 85 -9.70 -9.84 -9.74
CA GLY A 85 -11.02 -9.89 -10.38
C GLY A 85 -11.09 -9.24 -11.76
N ILE A 86 -10.05 -8.53 -12.21
CA ILE A 86 -10.05 -7.87 -13.52
C ILE A 86 -9.75 -8.89 -14.64
N PRO A 87 -10.52 -8.93 -15.74
CA PRO A 87 -10.22 -9.82 -16.86
C PRO A 87 -8.85 -9.56 -17.48
N ASP A 88 -8.10 -10.61 -17.80
CA ASP A 88 -6.76 -10.50 -18.43
C ASP A 88 -6.78 -9.70 -19.74
N SER A 89 -7.88 -9.77 -20.51
CA SER A 89 -8.06 -8.99 -21.74
C SER A 89 -8.07 -7.48 -21.51
N VAL A 90 -8.39 -7.02 -20.30
CA VAL A 90 -8.30 -5.62 -19.88
C VAL A 90 -6.98 -5.39 -19.15
N LEU A 91 -6.66 -6.20 -18.13
CA LEU A 91 -5.47 -6.00 -17.29
C LEU A 91 -4.17 -5.99 -18.10
N LYS A 92 -4.02 -6.91 -19.07
CA LYS A 92 -2.80 -7.09 -19.87
C LYS A 92 -2.87 -6.42 -21.24
N LYS A 93 -3.87 -5.56 -21.48
CA LYS A 93 -4.05 -4.92 -22.78
C LYS A 93 -2.91 -3.91 -23.03
N PRO A 94 -2.22 -3.97 -24.18
CA PRO A 94 -1.27 -2.92 -24.55
C PRO A 94 -1.99 -1.65 -24.98
N GLY A 95 -1.48 -0.49 -24.56
CA GLY A 95 -1.97 0.83 -24.96
C GLY A 95 -3.08 1.38 -24.06
N ALA A 96 -3.77 2.42 -24.52
CA ALA A 96 -4.80 3.09 -23.74
C ALA A 96 -6.10 2.27 -23.64
N PHE A 97 -6.79 2.38 -22.51
CA PHE A 97 -8.14 1.87 -22.33
C PHE A 97 -9.16 2.79 -23.01
N ASP A 98 -10.16 2.18 -23.65
CA ASP A 98 -11.40 2.86 -23.98
C ASP A 98 -12.25 3.11 -22.72
N VAL A 99 -13.43 3.72 -22.89
CA VAL A 99 -14.31 4.08 -21.77
C VAL A 99 -14.82 2.84 -21.02
N GLN A 100 -15.12 1.74 -21.71
CA GLN A 100 -15.64 0.52 -21.10
C GLN A 100 -14.54 -0.26 -20.39
N GLU A 101 -13.39 -0.40 -21.04
CA GLU A 101 -12.19 -1.02 -20.45
C GLU A 101 -11.72 -0.24 -19.23
N ARG A 102 -11.75 1.09 -19.27
CA ARG A 102 -11.44 1.93 -18.11
C ARG A 102 -12.42 1.68 -16.97
N ALA A 103 -13.72 1.58 -17.27
CA ALA A 103 -14.73 1.29 -16.25
C ALA A 103 -14.50 -0.08 -15.60
N ILE A 104 -14.14 -1.10 -16.40
CA ILE A 104 -13.77 -2.43 -15.89
C ILE A 104 -12.52 -2.35 -15.02
N MET A 105 -11.45 -1.71 -15.50
CA MET A 105 -10.20 -1.57 -14.75
C MET A 105 -10.43 -0.87 -13.40
N ASN A 106 -11.20 0.20 -13.38
CA ASN A 106 -11.49 0.98 -12.16
C ASN A 106 -12.23 0.15 -11.08
N GLU A 107 -12.88 -0.95 -11.46
CA GLU A 107 -13.62 -1.81 -10.52
C GLU A 107 -12.69 -2.56 -9.55
N HIS A 108 -11.38 -2.66 -9.83
CA HIS A 108 -10.43 -3.31 -8.91
C HIS A 108 -10.47 -2.68 -7.51
N SER A 109 -10.69 -1.37 -7.43
CA SER A 109 -10.82 -0.64 -6.18
C SER A 109 -11.98 -1.17 -5.34
N ARG A 110 -13.17 -1.31 -5.95
CA ARG A 110 -14.37 -1.84 -5.28
C ARG A 110 -14.25 -3.33 -4.97
N MET A 111 -13.69 -4.12 -5.89
CA MET A 111 -13.45 -5.55 -5.68
C MET A 111 -12.48 -5.80 -4.52
N GLY A 112 -11.39 -5.04 -4.45
CA GLY A 112 -10.42 -5.13 -3.35
C GLY A 112 -11.05 -4.82 -2.01
N ALA A 113 -11.88 -3.76 -1.96
CA ALA A 113 -12.65 -3.41 -0.79
C ALA A 113 -13.67 -4.48 -0.39
N GLU A 114 -14.32 -5.14 -1.34
CA GLU A 114 -15.24 -6.24 -1.05
C GLU A 114 -14.52 -7.46 -0.48
N ILE A 115 -13.36 -7.81 -1.04
CA ILE A 115 -12.51 -8.92 -0.57
C ILE A 115 -12.10 -8.70 0.88
N LEU A 116 -11.71 -7.47 1.24
CA LEU A 116 -11.12 -7.14 2.54
C LEU A 116 -12.17 -6.70 3.59
N GLY A 117 -13.18 -5.95 3.17
CA GLY A 117 -14.07 -5.17 4.02
C GLY A 117 -15.07 -5.96 4.87
N ARG A 118 -15.22 -7.27 4.62
CA ARG A 118 -16.09 -8.15 5.44
C ARG A 118 -15.45 -8.54 6.77
N SER A 119 -14.14 -8.30 6.95
CA SER A 119 -13.41 -8.74 8.14
C SER A 119 -13.43 -7.72 9.27
N ARG A 120 -13.60 -8.15 10.53
CA ARG A 120 -13.59 -7.24 11.69
C ARG A 120 -12.18 -6.83 12.16
N ILE A 121 -11.12 -7.35 11.54
CA ILE A 121 -9.75 -7.06 11.96
C ILE A 121 -9.36 -5.66 11.45
N PRO A 122 -8.83 -4.77 12.32
CA PRO A 122 -8.51 -3.38 11.96
C PRO A 122 -7.62 -3.23 10.74
N LEU A 123 -6.64 -4.13 10.57
CA LEU A 123 -5.76 -4.12 9.39
C LEU A 123 -6.54 -4.24 8.09
N PHE A 124 -7.55 -5.11 8.04
CA PHE A 124 -8.37 -5.30 6.83
C PHE A 124 -9.34 -4.17 6.59
N GLN A 125 -9.86 -3.56 7.65
CA GLN A 125 -10.70 -2.37 7.52
C GLN A 125 -9.89 -1.21 6.91
N LEU A 126 -8.65 -1.01 7.38
CA LEU A 126 -7.74 -0.03 6.78
C LEU A 126 -7.38 -0.39 5.33
N ALA A 127 -7.10 -1.66 5.05
CA ALA A 127 -6.78 -2.10 3.69
C ALA A 127 -7.98 -1.96 2.72
N ALA A 128 -9.20 -2.21 3.18
CA ALA A 128 -10.41 -1.97 2.40
C ALA A 128 -10.64 -0.47 2.15
N GLU A 129 -10.40 0.37 3.15
CA GLU A 129 -10.41 1.83 3.00
C GLU A 129 -9.40 2.28 1.95
N LEU A 130 -8.17 1.75 1.97
CA LEU A 130 -7.13 2.04 0.99
C LEU A 130 -7.52 1.59 -0.42
N ALA A 131 -8.04 0.37 -0.57
CA ALA A 131 -8.53 -0.13 -1.85
C ALA A 131 -9.57 0.82 -2.45
N LEU A 132 -10.47 1.40 -1.64
CA LEU A 132 -11.47 2.38 -2.10
C LEU A 132 -10.94 3.79 -2.36
N SER A 133 -9.79 4.18 -1.80
CA SER A 133 -9.40 5.59 -1.74
C SER A 133 -8.10 5.95 -2.43
N HIS A 134 -7.24 4.98 -2.77
CA HIS A 134 -5.93 5.26 -3.38
C HIS A 134 -6.00 5.84 -4.81
N HIS A 135 -7.16 5.74 -5.48
CA HIS A 135 -7.42 6.39 -6.78
C HIS A 135 -8.42 7.54 -6.71
N GLU A 136 -8.84 7.94 -5.51
CA GLU A 136 -9.53 9.21 -5.33
C GLU A 136 -8.54 10.36 -5.59
N ARG A 137 -9.04 11.45 -6.17
CA ARG A 137 -8.24 12.62 -6.50
C ARG A 137 -8.66 13.78 -5.63
N TRP A 138 -7.70 14.57 -5.19
CA TRP A 138 -7.95 15.72 -4.31
C TRP A 138 -9.03 16.68 -4.85
N ASP A 139 -9.10 16.86 -6.17
CA ASP A 139 -10.09 17.68 -6.88
C ASP A 139 -11.49 17.04 -7.03
N GLY A 140 -11.67 15.78 -6.62
CA GLY A 140 -12.93 15.04 -6.75
C GLY A 140 -13.15 14.35 -8.10
N SER A 141 -12.18 14.40 -9.02
CA SER A 141 -12.28 13.74 -10.33
C SER A 141 -11.87 12.26 -10.33
N GLY A 142 -11.49 11.73 -9.17
CA GLY A 142 -11.06 10.34 -8.97
C GLY A 142 -12.20 9.32 -8.99
N TYR A 143 -11.90 8.12 -8.50
CA TYR A 143 -12.85 7.01 -8.43
C TYR A 143 -12.54 6.12 -7.22
N PRO A 144 -13.48 5.28 -6.75
CA PRO A 144 -14.82 5.03 -7.28
C PRO A 144 -15.92 5.94 -6.71
N SER A 145 -15.67 6.62 -5.60
CA SER A 145 -16.66 7.39 -4.84
C SER A 145 -16.64 8.88 -5.15
N ARG A 146 -15.58 9.37 -5.84
CA ARG A 146 -15.39 10.79 -6.21
C ARG A 146 -15.32 11.68 -4.98
N LEU A 147 -14.61 11.21 -3.96
CA LEU A 147 -14.32 11.98 -2.76
C LEU A 147 -13.35 13.10 -3.11
N ALA A 148 -13.48 14.25 -2.45
CA ALA A 148 -12.64 15.42 -2.69
C ALA A 148 -12.05 15.93 -1.38
N GLY A 149 -10.84 16.49 -1.47
CA GLY A 149 -10.14 17.07 -0.33
C GLY A 149 -10.01 16.10 0.85
N GLN A 150 -10.38 16.59 2.04
CA GLN A 150 -10.29 15.84 3.29
C GLN A 150 -11.39 14.78 3.46
N ALA A 151 -12.37 14.69 2.55
CA ALA A 151 -13.30 13.57 2.52
C ALA A 151 -12.59 12.26 2.14
N ILE A 152 -11.45 12.35 1.45
CA ILE A 152 -10.58 11.21 1.17
C ILE A 152 -9.83 10.86 2.47
N PRO A 153 -9.90 9.60 2.94
CA PRO A 153 -9.13 9.15 4.10
C PRO A 153 -7.64 9.48 3.96
N LEU A 154 -6.99 9.85 5.06
CA LEU A 154 -5.57 10.21 5.05
C LEU A 154 -4.71 9.06 4.53
N SER A 155 -5.05 7.82 4.90
CA SER A 155 -4.44 6.59 4.41
C SER A 155 -4.40 6.55 2.87
N GLY A 156 -5.55 6.78 2.21
CA GLY A 156 -5.67 6.80 0.75
C GLY A 156 -4.85 7.93 0.12
N ARG A 157 -4.87 9.12 0.73
CA ARG A 157 -4.09 10.27 0.22
C ARG A 157 -2.57 10.03 0.32
N ILE A 158 -2.09 9.39 1.38
CA ILE A 158 -0.68 9.01 1.53
C ILE A 158 -0.31 7.97 0.46
N VAL A 159 -1.08 6.89 0.35
CA VAL A 159 -0.79 5.79 -0.56
C VAL A 159 -0.87 6.24 -2.02
N ALA A 160 -1.80 7.12 -2.39
CA ALA A 160 -1.88 7.67 -3.75
C ALA A 160 -0.60 8.40 -4.18
N VAL A 161 0.02 9.17 -3.29
CA VAL A 161 1.29 9.86 -3.56
C VAL A 161 2.45 8.86 -3.69
N VAL A 162 2.53 7.91 -2.77
CA VAL A 162 3.58 6.89 -2.74
C VAL A 162 3.50 5.97 -3.96
N ASP A 163 2.30 5.51 -4.32
CA ASP A 163 2.05 4.67 -5.49
C ASP A 163 2.42 5.39 -6.79
N PHE A 164 1.97 6.64 -6.95
CA PHE A 164 2.33 7.44 -8.11
C PHE A 164 3.84 7.58 -8.29
N PHE A 165 4.57 7.92 -7.22
CA PHE A 165 6.03 8.06 -7.30
C PHE A 165 6.73 6.73 -7.60
N ASP A 166 6.37 5.66 -6.88
CA ASP A 166 7.04 4.36 -7.04
C ASP A 166 6.76 3.75 -8.41
N ALA A 167 5.52 3.83 -8.88
CA ALA A 167 5.14 3.35 -10.20
C ALA A 167 5.91 4.08 -11.31
N LEU A 168 6.16 5.39 -11.18
CA LEU A 168 6.91 6.15 -12.18
C LEU A 168 8.41 5.84 -12.21
N THR A 169 9.00 5.53 -11.05
CA THR A 169 10.45 5.33 -10.86
C THR A 169 10.89 3.88 -10.97
N MET A 170 9.97 2.94 -11.26
CA MET A 170 10.30 1.54 -11.53
C MET A 170 10.07 1.18 -13.00
N ASP A 171 10.81 0.17 -13.46
CA ASP A 171 10.60 -0.41 -14.78
C ASP A 171 9.24 -1.11 -14.82
N ARG A 172 8.53 -0.91 -15.92
CA ARG A 172 7.34 -1.67 -16.30
C ARG A 172 7.60 -2.31 -17.65
N VAL A 173 6.93 -3.42 -17.94
CA VAL A 173 7.06 -4.15 -19.23
C VAL A 173 6.90 -3.23 -20.45
N TYR A 174 6.04 -2.21 -20.34
CA TYR A 174 5.73 -1.26 -21.43
C TYR A 174 6.44 0.09 -21.30
N ARG A 175 7.21 0.36 -20.23
CA ARG A 175 7.83 1.67 -20.00
C ARG A 175 9.05 1.56 -19.06
N PRO A 176 10.22 2.07 -19.45
CA PRO A 176 11.37 2.14 -18.56
C PRO A 176 11.11 3.11 -17.38
N ALA A 177 11.80 2.87 -16.26
CA ALA A 177 11.79 3.77 -15.11
C ALA A 177 12.12 5.21 -15.53
N MET A 178 11.36 6.16 -15.03
CA MET A 178 11.71 7.58 -15.15
C MET A 178 12.76 7.94 -14.09
N SER A 179 13.53 9.00 -14.35
CA SER A 179 14.40 9.55 -13.31
C SER A 179 13.58 10.09 -12.15
N VAL A 180 14.18 10.06 -10.96
CA VAL A 180 13.57 10.61 -9.74
C VAL A 180 13.16 12.08 -9.95
N ASP A 181 14.03 12.89 -10.56
CA ASP A 181 13.73 14.30 -10.83
C ASP A 181 12.48 14.51 -11.68
N VAL A 182 12.27 13.65 -12.69
CA VAL A 182 11.08 13.68 -13.54
C VAL A 182 9.84 13.28 -12.73
N ALA A 183 9.91 12.21 -11.94
CA ALA A 183 8.80 11.79 -11.10
C ALA A 183 8.41 12.86 -10.07
N LEU A 184 9.39 13.52 -9.44
CA LEU A 184 9.16 14.61 -8.48
C LEU A 184 8.56 15.85 -9.16
N ALA A 185 9.00 16.18 -10.38
CA ALA A 185 8.41 17.27 -11.16
C ALA A 185 6.93 17.00 -11.47
N MET A 186 6.61 15.78 -11.95
CA MET A 186 5.23 15.36 -12.23
C MET A 186 4.38 15.35 -10.95
N LEU A 187 4.93 14.91 -9.82
CA LEU A 187 4.22 14.93 -8.54
C LEU A 187 3.89 16.37 -8.12
N ARG A 188 4.85 17.31 -8.27
CA ARG A 188 4.66 18.74 -8.00
C ARG A 188 3.58 19.36 -8.88
N GLU A 189 3.52 18.99 -10.15
CA GLU A 189 2.48 19.48 -11.09
C GLU A 189 1.07 19.02 -10.70
N GLN A 190 0.94 17.85 -10.06
CA GLN A 190 -0.35 17.30 -9.60
C GLN A 190 -0.77 17.75 -8.21
N ARG A 191 0.05 18.58 -7.54
CA ARG A 191 -0.22 19.16 -6.21
C ARG A 191 -1.52 19.96 -6.20
N GLY A 192 -2.46 19.61 -5.33
CA GLY A 192 -3.76 20.27 -5.23
C GLY A 192 -4.76 19.93 -6.33
N ASN A 193 -4.38 19.03 -7.24
CA ASN A 193 -5.27 18.47 -8.26
C ASN A 193 -5.48 16.98 -7.99
N ALA A 194 -4.50 16.13 -8.32
CA ALA A 194 -4.60 14.70 -7.99
C ALA A 194 -4.37 14.47 -6.50
N PHE A 195 -3.42 15.20 -5.92
CA PHE A 195 -2.85 14.86 -4.62
C PHE A 195 -3.04 15.99 -3.62
N ASP A 196 -3.15 15.60 -2.35
CA ASP A 196 -3.19 16.53 -1.23
C ASP A 196 -1.93 17.42 -1.22
N PRO A 197 -2.09 18.76 -1.26
CA PRO A 197 -0.97 19.69 -1.21
C PRO A 197 0.00 19.45 -0.06
N ALA A 198 -0.51 19.18 1.15
CA ALA A 198 0.33 19.02 2.33
C ALA A 198 1.18 17.75 2.25
N ILE A 199 0.62 16.66 1.74
CA ILE A 199 1.33 15.40 1.58
C ILE A 199 2.40 15.51 0.49
N VAL A 200 2.07 16.17 -0.63
CA VAL A 200 3.05 16.43 -1.69
C VAL A 200 4.20 17.28 -1.18
N ASP A 201 3.93 18.35 -0.42
CA ASP A 201 4.97 19.20 0.15
C ASP A 201 5.88 18.41 1.08
N THR A 202 5.32 17.65 2.01
CA THR A 202 6.10 16.78 2.92
C THR A 202 6.92 15.74 2.14
N PHE A 203 6.36 15.14 1.09
CA PHE A 203 7.09 14.20 0.25
C PHE A 203 8.27 14.86 -0.46
N LEU A 204 8.06 16.04 -1.06
CA LEU A 204 9.09 16.78 -1.79
C LEU A 204 10.22 17.27 -0.88
N GLU A 205 9.88 17.72 0.33
CA GLU A 205 10.84 18.16 1.35
C GLU A 205 11.75 17.02 1.82
N ASN A 206 11.26 15.77 1.79
CA ASN A 206 11.97 14.57 2.27
C ASN A 206 12.27 13.59 1.13
N ALA A 207 12.28 14.07 -0.13
CA ALA A 207 12.39 13.20 -1.31
C ALA A 207 13.73 12.46 -1.36
N VAL A 208 14.80 13.07 -0.84
CA VAL A 208 16.13 12.45 -0.78
C VAL A 208 16.12 11.24 0.16
N GLU A 209 15.58 11.39 1.37
CA GLU A 209 15.49 10.32 2.36
C GLU A 209 14.55 9.21 1.92
N LEU A 210 13.39 9.56 1.35
CA LEU A 210 12.42 8.61 0.82
C LEU A 210 12.99 7.82 -0.37
N ASN A 211 13.69 8.48 -1.29
CA ASN A 211 14.36 7.79 -2.39
C ASN A 211 15.52 6.91 -1.88
N ALA A 212 16.29 7.36 -0.90
CA ALA A 212 17.33 6.54 -0.29
C ALA A 212 16.76 5.28 0.40
N LEU A 213 15.59 5.40 1.05
CA LEU A 213 14.87 4.24 1.60
C LEU A 213 14.44 3.29 0.48
N ARG A 214 13.89 3.83 -0.60
CA ARG A 214 13.50 3.06 -1.79
C ARG A 214 14.67 2.24 -2.35
N GLU A 215 15.83 2.87 -2.54
CA GLU A 215 17.03 2.19 -3.05
C GLU A 215 17.57 1.14 -2.08
N ARG A 216 17.51 1.40 -0.77
CA ARG A 216 17.86 0.38 0.22
C ARG A 216 16.96 -0.84 0.08
N ILE A 217 15.65 -0.67 -0.06
CA ILE A 217 14.69 -1.78 -0.23
C ILE A 217 15.02 -2.59 -1.49
N ASN A 218 15.31 -1.92 -2.61
CA ASN A 218 15.74 -2.59 -3.84
C ASN A 218 17.01 -3.44 -3.65
N ALA A 219 18.00 -2.91 -2.92
CA ALA A 219 19.26 -3.60 -2.70
C ALA A 219 19.18 -4.76 -1.68
N SER A 220 18.36 -4.60 -0.64
CA SER A 220 18.32 -5.53 0.50
C SER A 220 17.48 -6.79 0.27
N HIS A 221 16.82 -6.91 -0.90
CA HIS A 221 15.94 -8.04 -1.23
C HIS A 221 14.97 -8.34 -0.08
N LEU A 222 14.45 -7.27 0.54
CA LEU A 222 13.56 -7.39 1.70
C LEU A 222 12.44 -8.35 1.35
N SER A 223 12.16 -9.21 2.30
CA SER A 223 11.16 -10.23 2.18
C SER A 223 9.83 -9.74 2.76
N TYR A 224 8.77 -10.47 2.44
CA TYR A 224 7.45 -10.18 2.97
C TYR A 224 7.38 -10.30 4.50
N SER A 225 8.28 -11.06 5.14
CA SER A 225 8.33 -11.11 6.61
C SER A 225 8.78 -9.77 7.20
N ASP A 226 9.61 -9.01 6.49
CA ASP A 226 10.13 -7.70 6.91
C ASP A 226 9.02 -6.63 6.95
N LEU A 227 8.06 -6.70 6.02
CA LEU A 227 6.82 -5.89 6.07
C LEU A 227 5.97 -6.17 7.32
N VAL A 228 6.10 -7.34 7.94
CA VAL A 228 5.32 -7.69 9.14
C VAL A 228 6.11 -7.39 10.41
N SER A 229 7.41 -7.67 10.41
CA SER A 229 8.31 -7.57 11.57
C SER A 229 8.91 -6.17 11.79
N GLY A 230 9.00 -5.34 10.75
CA GLY A 230 9.54 -3.97 10.85
C GLY A 230 11.04 -3.82 10.64
N GLY A 231 11.69 -4.76 9.94
CA GLY A 231 13.11 -4.68 9.62
C GLY A 231 13.40 -3.85 8.37
N VAL A 232 14.01 -2.67 8.54
CA VAL A 232 14.87 -1.97 7.56
C VAL A 232 16.01 -1.31 8.30
#